data_AF-A0A9P6FJT4-F1
#
_entry.id   AF-A0A9P6FJT4-F1
#
_cell.length_a   1.000
_cell.length_b   1.000
_cell.length_c   1.000
_cell.angle_alpha   90.00
_cell.angle_beta   90.00
_cell.angle_gamma   90.00
#
_symmetry.space_group_name_H-M   'P 1'
#
loop_
_entity.id
_entity.type
_entity.pdbx_description
1 polymer ?
#
loop_
_entity_poly.entity_id
_entity_poly.type
_entity_poly.pdbx_seq_one_letter_code
_entity_poly.pdbx_strand_id
1 'polypeptide(L)' 'MSILTESPPRRMTVFANLEKSCYVPRCKGKDMDMVKIESWDDFLALPKNNWNIPEPTQDQIRENGRKAKSRV' A
#
# COMPACT_ATOMS: atom_id res chain seq x y z
N MET A 1 -18.51 30.37 -13.69
CA MET A 1 -17.62 29.86 -12.62
C MET A 1 -17.23 28.45 -13.01
N SER A 2 -16.14 28.34 -13.77
CA SER A 2 -15.65 27.07 -14.28
C SER A 2 -14.71 26.49 -13.21
N ILE A 3 -15.18 25.52 -12.44
CA ILE A 3 -14.26 24.74 -11.62
C ILE A 3 -13.39 23.93 -12.59
N LEU A 4 -12.15 24.35 -12.76
CA LEU A 4 -11.12 23.54 -13.38
C LEU A 4 -10.95 22.33 -12.49
N THR A 5 -11.60 21.21 -12.83
CA THR A 5 -11.29 19.92 -12.24
C THR A 5 -9.93 19.53 -12.82
N GLU A 6 -8.86 20.07 -12.26
CA GLU A 6 -7.52 19.58 -12.50
C GLU A 6 -7.55 18.09 -12.21
N SER A 7 -7.35 17.28 -13.26
CA SER A 7 -7.32 15.84 -13.13
C SER A 7 -6.21 15.51 -12.14
N PRO A 8 -6.50 14.87 -11.00
CA PRO A 8 -5.48 14.63 -9.99
C PRO A 8 -4.35 13.82 -10.63
N PRO A 9 -3.08 14.14 -10.33
CA PRO A 9 -1.94 13.43 -10.90
C PRO A 9 -2.16 11.93 -10.73
N ARG A 10 -1.96 11.14 -11.80
CA ARG A 10 -2.31 9.71 -11.89
C ARG A 10 -1.72 8.81 -10.79
N ARG A 11 -0.84 9.35 -9.95
CA ARG A 11 -0.24 8.73 -8.76
C ARG A 11 -1.14 8.79 -7.51
N MET A 12 -2.05 9.77 -7.41
CA MET A 12 -2.86 10.05 -6.22
C MET A 12 -4.19 9.26 -6.18
N THR A 13 -4.61 8.69 -7.31
CA THR A 13 -5.98 8.16 -7.48
C THR A 13 -6.22 6.80 -6.83
N VAL A 14 -5.17 6.08 -6.45
CA VAL A 14 -5.30 4.76 -5.82
C VAL A 14 -5.92 4.88 -4.41
N PHE A 15 -5.51 5.89 -3.63
CA PHE A 15 -6.06 6.15 -2.29
C PHE A 15 -7.31 7.03 -2.30
N ALA A 16 -7.55 7.79 -3.37
CA ALA A 16 -8.74 8.63 -3.50
C ALA A 16 -10.05 7.82 -3.57
N ASN A 17 -9.97 6.53 -3.93
CA ASN A 17 -11.10 5.61 -3.88
C ASN A 17 -11.16 4.95 -2.50
N LEU A 18 -11.83 5.60 -1.55
CA LEU A 18 -11.98 5.15 -0.14
C LEU A 18 -12.55 3.72 0.01
N GLU A 19 -13.15 3.16 -1.04
CA GLU A 19 -13.69 1.80 -1.06
C GLU A 19 -12.66 0.72 -1.39
N LYS A 20 -11.44 1.09 -1.82
CA LYS A 20 -10.39 0.13 -2.20
C LYS A 20 -9.36 0.00 -1.09
N SER A 21 -9.17 -1.22 -0.61
CA SER A 21 -8.05 -1.54 0.28
C SER A 21 -6.75 -1.63 -0.51
N CYS A 22 -5.73 -0.90 -0.08
CA CYS A 22 -4.42 -0.86 -0.72
C CYS A 22 -3.42 -1.73 0.05
N TYR A 23 -2.58 -2.47 -0.69
CA TYR A 23 -1.58 -3.36 -0.13
C TYR A 23 -0.24 -3.17 -0.83
N VAL A 24 0.86 -3.23 -0.08
CA VAL A 24 2.23 -3.13 -0.59
C VAL A 24 3.01 -4.41 -0.29
N PRO A 25 3.96 -4.78 -1.17
CA PRO A 25 4.78 -5.97 -0.95
C PRO A 25 5.75 -5.75 0.21
N ARG A 26 5.88 -6.77 1.05
CA ARG A 26 6.92 -6.93 2.06
C ARG A 26 7.64 -8.25 1.81
N CYS A 27 8.92 -8.17 1.48
CA CYS A 27 9.79 -9.28 1.12
C CYS A 27 10.49 -9.83 2.37
N LYS A 28 10.31 -11.12 2.62
CA LYS A 28 11.01 -11.90 3.64
C LYS A 28 11.78 -13.03 2.98
N GLY A 29 12.95 -12.69 2.42
CA GLY A 29 13.78 -13.65 1.68
C GLY A 29 13.09 -14.11 0.40
N LYS A 30 12.58 -15.36 0.39
CA LYS A 30 11.83 -15.93 -0.74
C LYS A 30 10.31 -15.70 -0.64
N ASP A 31 9.83 -15.36 0.54
CA ASP A 31 8.42 -15.12 0.78
C ASP A 31 8.09 -13.64 0.55
N MET A 32 6.93 -13.38 -0.06
CA MET A 32 6.39 -12.03 -0.24
C MET A 32 4.97 -11.98 0.36
N ASP A 33 4.80 -11.06 1.29
CA ASP A 33 3.52 -10.72 1.90
C ASP A 33 2.99 -9.43 1.29
N MET A 34 1.66 -9.30 1.23
CA MET A 34 1.00 -8.07 0.80
C MET A 34 0.41 -7.44 2.04
N VAL A 35 1.03 -6.39 2.57
CA VAL A 35 0.55 -5.76 3.81
C VAL A 35 -0.26 -4.51 3.50
N LYS A 36 -1.35 -4.34 4.24
CA LYS A 36 -2.27 -3.20 4.05
C LYS A 36 -1.61 -1.90 4.46
N ILE A 37 -1.93 -0.84 3.72
CA ILE A 37 -1.57 0.54 4.05
C ILE A 37 -2.83 1.39 4.13
N GLU A 38 -2.88 2.26 5.12
CA GLU A 38 -4.08 3.02 5.45
C GLU A 38 -4.18 4.33 4.67
N SER A 39 -3.03 4.90 4.30
CA SER A 39 -2.95 6.18 3.60
C SER A 39 -1.69 6.29 2.75
N TRP A 40 -1.67 7.30 1.89
CA TRP A 40 -0.47 7.66 1.14
C TRP A 40 0.67 8.13 2.05
N ASP A 41 0.35 8.86 3.12
CA ASP A 41 1.35 9.32 4.08
C ASP A 41 1.96 8.15 4.87
N ASP A 42 1.16 7.14 5.21
CA ASP A 42 1.65 5.88 5.80
C ASP A 42 2.64 5.16 4.87
N PHE A 43 2.40 5.18 3.55
CA PHE A 43 3.33 4.65 2.57
C PHE A 43 4.63 5.46 2.46
N LEU A 44 4.55 6.80 2.51
CA LEU A 44 5.71 7.67 2.44
C LEU A 44 6.58 7.62 3.71
N ALA A 45 5.96 7.35 4.86
CA ALA A 45 6.65 7.20 6.14
C ALA A 45 7.43 5.88 6.28
N LEU A 46 7.25 4.92 5.35
CA LEU A 46 7.94 3.65 5.43
C LEU A 46 9.45 3.81 5.27
N PRO A 47 10.25 3.03 6.03
CA PRO A 47 11.68 2.98 5.79
C PRO A 47 11.93 2.42 4.39
N LYS A 48 13.00 2.91 3.77
CA LYS A 48 13.38 2.47 2.42
C LYS A 48 14.40 1.35 2.53
N ASN A 49 14.24 0.33 1.70
CA ASN A 49 15.22 -0.75 1.60
C ASN A 49 16.45 -0.31 0.76
N ASN A 50 17.41 -1.23 0.57
CA ASN A 50 18.65 -0.98 -0.21
C ASN A 50 18.39 -0.60 -1.69
N TRP A 51 17.16 -0.78 -2.18
CA TRP A 51 16.71 -0.38 -3.52
C TRP A 51 15.97 0.97 -3.51
N ASN A 52 15.99 1.68 -2.37
CA ASN A 52 15.29 2.93 -2.15
C ASN A 52 13.74 2.81 -2.30
N ILE A 53 13.19 1.60 -2.14
CA ILE A 53 11.75 1.34 -2.22
C ILE A 53 11.17 1.37 -0.79
N PRO A 54 10.06 2.11 -0.55
CA PRO A 54 9.38 2.12 0.75
C PRO A 54 8.83 0.73 1.06
N GLU A 55 9.34 0.12 2.12
CA GLU A 55 9.00 -1.24 2.51
C GLU A 55 8.73 -1.31 4.02
N PRO A 56 7.57 -1.87 4.44
CA PRO A 56 7.27 -2.05 5.85
C PRO A 56 8.28 -2.96 6.52
N THR A 57 8.69 -2.63 7.75
CA THR A 57 9.60 -3.49 8.50
C THR A 57 8.95 -4.85 8.81
N GLN A 58 9.78 -5.86 9.00
CA GLN A 58 9.30 -7.20 9.36
C GLN A 58 8.73 -7.25 10.78
N ASP A 59 9.19 -6.36 11.66
CA ASP A 59 8.75 -6.26 13.04
C ASP A 59 7.39 -5.57 13.19
N GLN A 60 6.96 -4.81 12.17
CA GLN A 60 5.67 -4.13 12.21
C GLN A 60 4.55 -5.11 11.87
N ILE A 61 3.66 -5.34 12.83
CA ILE A 61 2.45 -6.14 12.62
C ILE A 61 1.48 -5.31 11.76
N ARG A 62 1.16 -5.80 10.57
CA ARG A 62 0.16 -5.23 9.66
C ARG A 62 -0.73 -6.31 9.08
N GLU A 63 -1.96 -5.93 8.70
CA GLU A 63 -2.92 -6.83 8.09
C GLU A 63 -2.35 -7.39 6.78
N ASN A 64 -2.17 -8.71 6.70
CA ASN A 64 -1.73 -9.38 5.48
C ASN A 64 -2.95 -9.64 4.58
N GLY A 65 -2.86 -9.23 3.33
CA GLY A 65 -3.91 -9.38 2.31
C GLY A 65 -4.13 -10.84 1.88
N ARG A 66 -3.29 -11.77 2.35
CA ARG A 66 -3.55 -13.22 2.22
C ARG A 66 -4.76 -13.60 3.09
N LYS A 67 -5.97 -13.37 2.59
CA LYS A 67 -7.16 -14.06 3.11
C LYS A 67 -7.00 -15.54 2.75
N ALA A 68 -6.88 -16.40 3.75
CA ALA A 68 -6.98 -17.84 3.53
C ALA A 68 -8.29 -18.09 2.79
N LYS A 69 -8.22 -18.57 1.54
CA LYS A 69 -9.43 -19.08 0.88
C LYS A 69 -9.86 -20.28 1.71
N SER A 70 -10.87 -20.09 2.56
CA SER A 70 -11.59 -21.22 3.15
C SER A 70 -12.12 -22.00 1.96
N ARG A 71 -11.50 -23.15 1.70
CA ARG A 71 -11.92 -24.07 0.66
C ARG A 71 -13.23 -24.68 1.17
N VAL A 72 -14.35 -24.11 0.72
CA VAL A 72 -15.67 -24.75 0.83
C VAL A 72 -15.68 -25.93 -0.14
#